data_AF-A0A7W0P4C8-F1
#
_entry.id   AF-A0A7W0P4C8-F1
#
_cell.length_a   1.000
_cell.length_b   1.000
_cell.length_c   1.000
_cell.angle_alpha   90.00
_cell.angle_beta   90.00
_cell.angle_gamma   90.00
#
_symmetry.space_group_name_H-M   'P 1'
#
loop_
_entity.id
_entity.type
_entity.pdbx_description
1 polymer ?
#
loop_
_entity_poly.entity_id
_entity_poly.type
_entity_poly.pdbx_seq_one_letter_code
_entity_poly.pdbx_strand_id
1 'polypeptide(L)'
;HEAGAEPTLQLVCRDRNRLAITADLLGGWALGARNILVLGGDPMDVGDHPDAKPVFDLGPNQVVQLARRIREEGITGAGAEIADPPRYLIGIADVPLSDPYDPAKLEAKLDAGGDVVWTQIAYDVDRLAEWADLVRPRGIFERAKVLVGLVPLRSLKNARFMDGLFGVHVPQAAFDVLETAGSEAERAGLEFTIDVARRIREIDGISGLHLMGIGRDDLVRAVVEEAGLFPRPTSI
;
A
#
# COMPACT_ATOMS: atom_id res chain seq x y z
N HIS A 1 12.21 -13.68 4.44
CA HIS A 1 13.17 -13.90 5.53
C HIS A 1 14.48 -14.53 5.05
N GLU A 2 14.48 -15.76 4.51
CA GLU A 2 15.71 -16.47 4.10
C GLU A 2 16.55 -15.74 3.02
N ALA A 3 15.90 -14.97 2.14
CA ALA A 3 16.57 -14.14 1.14
C ALA A 3 17.04 -12.76 1.65
N GLY A 4 17.00 -12.51 2.96
CA GLY A 4 17.39 -11.21 3.56
C GLY A 4 16.36 -10.09 3.41
N ALA A 5 15.18 -10.39 2.85
CA ALA A 5 14.04 -9.47 2.76
C ALA A 5 13.05 -9.68 3.92
N GLU A 6 12.52 -8.57 4.43
CA GLU A 6 11.47 -8.52 5.46
C GLU A 6 10.10 -8.63 4.77
N PRO A 7 9.35 -9.72 4.96
CA PRO A 7 8.07 -9.90 4.27
C PRO A 7 6.94 -9.13 4.95
N THR A 8 6.00 -8.65 4.13
CA THR A 8 4.71 -8.11 4.59
C THR A 8 3.59 -9.06 4.19
N LEU A 9 2.83 -9.54 5.17
CA LEU A 9 1.64 -10.34 4.92
C LEU A 9 0.48 -9.44 4.50
N GLN A 10 -0.02 -9.60 3.27
CA GLN A 10 -1.28 -8.97 2.86
C GLN A 10 -2.45 -9.83 3.35
N LEU A 11 -3.34 -9.21 4.13
CA LEU A 11 -4.49 -9.88 4.73
C LEU A 11 -5.77 -9.22 4.25
N VAL A 12 -6.56 -9.99 3.50
CA VAL A 12 -7.79 -9.53 2.86
C VAL A 12 -9.01 -10.00 3.65
N CYS A 13 -9.93 -9.09 3.96
CA CYS A 13 -11.08 -9.36 4.83
C CYS A 13 -12.26 -10.03 4.12
N ARG A 14 -12.44 -9.75 2.82
CA ARG A 14 -13.61 -10.13 2.00
C ARG A 14 -14.09 -11.58 2.16
N ASP A 15 -13.16 -12.52 2.14
CA ASP A 15 -13.39 -13.96 2.00
C ASP A 15 -13.01 -14.75 3.26
N ARG A 16 -12.72 -14.06 4.38
CA ARG A 16 -12.26 -14.68 5.62
C ARG A 16 -13.16 -14.35 6.80
N ASN A 17 -13.33 -15.33 7.69
CA ASN A 17 -13.93 -15.11 9.00
C ASN A 17 -12.84 -14.79 10.04
N ARG A 18 -13.25 -14.37 11.25
CA ARG A 18 -12.33 -14.04 12.35
C ARG A 18 -11.39 -15.18 12.74
N LEU A 19 -11.81 -16.44 12.56
CA LEU A 19 -10.96 -17.61 12.87
C LEU A 19 -9.85 -17.72 11.83
N ALA A 20 -10.18 -17.62 10.55
CA ALA A 20 -9.21 -17.60 9.46
C ALA A 20 -8.26 -16.41 9.59
N ILE A 21 -8.78 -15.21 9.88
CA ILE A 21 -7.97 -14.01 10.12
C ILE A 21 -7.02 -14.21 11.31
N THR A 22 -7.49 -14.75 12.43
CA THR A 22 -6.63 -15.03 13.60
C THR A 22 -5.56 -16.07 13.26
N ALA A 23 -5.92 -17.13 12.51
CA ALA A 23 -4.98 -18.14 12.06
C ALA A 23 -3.91 -17.56 11.12
N ASP A 24 -4.30 -16.69 10.17
CA ASP A 24 -3.37 -16.00 9.26
C ASP A 24 -2.41 -15.07 10.03
N LEU A 25 -2.91 -14.34 11.03
CA LEU A 25 -2.09 -13.48 11.89
C LEU A 25 -1.06 -14.29 12.70
N LEU A 26 -1.46 -15.40 13.31
CA LEU A 26 -0.52 -16.24 14.08
C LEU A 26 0.44 -17.01 13.17
N GLY A 27 -0.07 -17.57 12.07
CA GLY A 27 0.71 -18.33 11.09
C GLY A 27 1.73 -17.46 10.38
N GLY A 28 1.36 -16.26 9.95
CA GLY A 28 2.28 -15.31 9.32
C GLY A 28 3.45 -14.95 10.23
N TRP A 29 3.21 -14.79 11.53
CA TRP A 29 4.23 -14.44 12.52
C TRP A 29 5.22 -15.58 12.70
N ALA A 30 4.68 -16.80 12.83
CA ALA A 30 5.47 -18.03 12.92
C ALA A 30 6.33 -18.26 11.65
N LEU A 31 5.84 -17.85 10.47
CA LEU A 31 6.57 -17.91 9.20
C LEU A 31 7.55 -16.73 8.97
N GLY A 32 7.66 -15.82 9.94
CA GLY A 32 8.66 -14.74 9.92
C GLY A 32 8.16 -13.41 9.38
N ALA A 33 6.86 -13.21 9.14
CA ALA A 33 6.33 -11.89 8.83
C ALA A 33 6.39 -10.98 10.07
N ARG A 34 6.85 -9.75 9.88
CA ARG A 34 6.86 -8.70 10.92
C ARG A 34 6.01 -7.50 10.56
N ASN A 35 5.47 -7.47 9.35
CA ASN A 35 4.53 -6.46 8.88
C ASN A 35 3.27 -7.14 8.35
N ILE A 36 2.12 -6.50 8.55
CA ILE A 36 0.88 -6.86 7.86
C ILE A 36 0.35 -5.67 7.07
N LEU A 37 -0.37 -5.91 5.98
CA LEU A 37 -1.20 -4.93 5.30
C LEU A 37 -2.64 -5.44 5.32
N VAL A 38 -3.51 -4.73 6.04
CA VAL A 38 -4.93 -5.09 6.16
C VAL A 38 -5.72 -4.43 5.03
N LEU A 39 -6.43 -5.25 4.25
CA LEU A 39 -7.19 -4.85 3.08
C LEU A 39 -8.65 -5.30 3.16
N GLY A 40 -9.56 -4.51 2.60
CA GLY A 40 -10.95 -4.93 2.41
C GLY A 40 -11.07 -6.07 1.40
N GLY A 41 -10.35 -5.95 0.27
CA GLY A 41 -10.46 -6.84 -0.89
C GLY A 41 -11.39 -6.25 -1.95
N ASP A 42 -11.14 -6.60 -3.20
CA ASP A 42 -11.96 -6.19 -4.36
C ASP A 42 -13.28 -6.98 -4.39
N PRO A 43 -14.28 -6.64 -5.22
CA PRO A 43 -15.45 -7.50 -5.43
C PRO A 43 -15.09 -8.93 -5.90
N MET A 44 -15.90 -9.94 -5.57
CA MET A 44 -15.56 -11.36 -5.87
C MET A 44 -15.52 -11.68 -7.36
N ASP A 45 -16.32 -10.98 -8.16
CA ASP A 45 -16.35 -11.07 -9.62
C ASP A 45 -15.08 -10.51 -10.28
N VAL A 46 -14.25 -9.81 -9.51
CA VAL A 46 -12.88 -9.45 -9.89
C VAL A 46 -11.95 -10.59 -9.47
N GLY A 47 -11.57 -11.42 -10.45
CA GLY A 47 -10.59 -12.49 -10.26
C GLY A 47 -10.90 -13.75 -11.07
N ASP A 48 -10.22 -14.83 -10.72
CA ASP A 48 -10.31 -16.15 -11.34
C ASP A 48 -11.35 -17.08 -10.68
N HIS A 49 -11.93 -16.66 -9.55
CA HIS A 49 -12.96 -17.41 -8.81
C HIS A 49 -14.21 -16.55 -8.55
N PRO A 50 -14.94 -16.12 -9.60
CA PRO A 50 -16.12 -15.27 -9.46
C PRO A 50 -17.28 -15.93 -8.68
N ASP A 51 -17.31 -17.27 -8.64
CA ASP A 51 -18.35 -18.04 -7.95
C ASP A 51 -18.07 -18.26 -6.45
N ALA A 52 -16.91 -17.83 -5.95
CA ALA A 52 -16.58 -17.95 -4.54
C ALA A 52 -17.43 -17.00 -3.68
N LYS A 53 -17.81 -17.44 -2.48
CA LYS A 53 -18.71 -16.68 -1.61
C LYS A 53 -17.93 -15.70 -0.74
N PRO A 54 -18.38 -14.44 -0.65
CA PRO A 54 -17.82 -13.51 0.33
C PRO A 54 -18.23 -13.91 1.75
N VAL A 55 -17.39 -13.57 2.73
CA VAL A 55 -17.59 -13.84 4.16
C VAL A 55 -17.79 -12.54 4.93
N PHE A 56 -16.90 -11.56 4.78
CA PHE A 56 -16.96 -10.24 5.43
C PHE A 56 -17.31 -10.26 6.94
N ASP A 57 -16.79 -11.22 7.72
CA ASP A 57 -17.08 -11.31 9.17
C ASP A 57 -16.54 -10.10 9.94
N LEU A 58 -15.33 -9.65 9.58
CA LEU A 58 -14.69 -8.46 10.14
C LEU A 58 -14.31 -7.49 9.02
N GLY A 59 -14.61 -6.21 9.20
CA GLY A 59 -14.10 -5.15 8.34
C GLY A 59 -12.64 -4.78 8.65
N PRO A 60 -11.95 -4.04 7.77
CA PRO A 60 -10.53 -3.69 7.94
C PRO A 60 -10.20 -3.08 9.30
N ASN A 61 -11.00 -2.12 9.79
CA ASN A 61 -10.75 -1.48 11.09
C ASN A 61 -10.87 -2.47 12.25
N GLN A 62 -11.78 -3.45 12.17
CA GLN A 62 -11.92 -4.49 13.19
C GLN A 62 -10.76 -5.48 13.16
N VAL A 63 -10.22 -5.77 11.97
CA VAL A 63 -9.00 -6.59 11.83
C VAL A 63 -7.78 -5.86 12.36
N VAL A 64 -7.64 -4.54 12.11
CA VAL A 64 -6.59 -3.71 12.70
C VAL A 64 -6.69 -3.72 14.24
N GLN A 65 -7.89 -3.54 14.79
CA GLN A 65 -8.12 -3.63 16.25
C GLN A 65 -7.77 -5.01 16.80
N LEU A 66 -8.13 -6.09 16.10
CA LEU A 66 -7.78 -7.45 16.49
C LEU A 66 -6.26 -7.67 16.48
N ALA A 67 -5.57 -7.24 15.42
CA ALA A 67 -4.12 -7.35 15.32
C ALA A 67 -3.41 -6.54 16.41
N ARG A 68 -3.88 -5.31 16.68
CA ARG A 68 -3.39 -4.47 17.77
C ARG A 68 -3.60 -5.14 19.13
N ARG A 69 -4.79 -5.68 19.39
CA ARG A 69 -5.11 -6.38 20.63
C ARG A 69 -4.22 -7.60 20.84
N ILE A 70 -4.04 -8.42 19.80
CA ILE A 70 -3.12 -9.55 19.83
C ILE A 70 -1.70 -9.09 20.19
N ARG A 71 -1.23 -8.01 19.57
CA ARG A 71 0.11 -7.44 19.80
C ARG A 71 0.30 -6.87 21.21
N GLU A 72 -0.68 -6.11 21.71
CA GLU A 72 -0.55 -5.32 22.95
C GLU A 72 -1.00 -6.09 24.20
N GLU A 73 -2.07 -6.87 24.10
CA GLU A 73 -2.67 -7.59 25.23
C GLU A 73 -2.25 -9.07 25.28
N GLY A 74 -1.71 -9.62 24.18
CA GLY A 74 -1.27 -11.01 24.13
C GLY A 74 -2.41 -12.03 24.16
N ILE A 75 -3.61 -11.63 23.73
CA ILE A 75 -4.80 -12.49 23.73
C ILE A 75 -5.51 -12.49 22.37
N THR A 76 -6.19 -13.60 22.07
CA THR A 76 -7.06 -13.71 20.90
C THR A 76 -8.32 -12.87 21.06
N GLY A 77 -9.11 -12.74 19.99
CA GLY A 77 -10.42 -12.07 20.06
C GLY A 77 -11.38 -12.66 21.10
N ALA A 78 -11.25 -13.95 21.42
CA ALA A 78 -12.04 -14.66 22.43
C ALA A 78 -11.43 -14.57 23.86
N GLY A 79 -10.27 -13.94 24.02
CA GLY A 79 -9.60 -13.77 25.32
C GLY A 79 -8.66 -14.91 25.73
N ALA A 80 -8.36 -15.85 24.84
CA ALA A 80 -7.35 -16.88 25.11
C ALA A 80 -5.93 -16.29 25.04
N GLU A 81 -5.07 -16.62 26.00
CA GLU A 81 -3.66 -16.20 26.03
C GLU A 81 -2.84 -16.77 24.87
N ILE A 82 -1.93 -15.96 24.35
CA ILE A 82 -0.98 -16.30 23.29
C ILE A 82 0.42 -16.26 23.90
N ALA A 83 1.10 -17.42 23.94
CA ALA A 83 2.40 -17.55 24.61
C ALA A 83 3.49 -16.65 24.01
N ASP A 84 3.52 -16.51 22.68
CA ASP A 84 4.39 -15.56 21.95
C ASP A 84 3.53 -14.71 21.00
N PRO A 85 3.02 -13.56 21.47
CA PRO A 85 2.11 -12.75 20.67
C PRO A 85 2.83 -12.05 19.51
N PRO A 86 2.24 -12.07 18.31
CA PRO A 86 2.78 -11.33 17.16
C PRO A 86 3.01 -9.85 17.43
N ARG A 87 4.19 -9.33 17.07
CA ARG A 87 4.55 -7.91 17.20
C ARG A 87 4.61 -7.22 15.86
N TYR A 88 3.48 -7.26 15.15
CA TYR A 88 3.39 -6.67 13.82
C TYR A 88 3.51 -5.15 13.84
N LEU A 89 4.16 -4.63 12.81
CA LEU A 89 3.86 -3.31 12.25
C LEU A 89 2.58 -3.43 11.42
N ILE A 90 1.53 -2.69 11.79
CA ILE A 90 0.19 -2.83 11.25
C ILE A 90 -0.03 -1.80 10.14
N GLY A 91 0.00 -2.27 8.89
CA GLY A 91 -0.25 -1.49 7.70
C GLY A 91 -1.74 -1.38 7.36
N ILE A 92 -2.15 -0.18 6.94
CA ILE A 92 -3.49 0.14 6.46
C ILE A 92 -3.41 0.75 5.05
N ALA A 93 -4.41 0.50 4.21
CA ALA A 93 -4.48 1.10 2.89
C ALA A 93 -5.21 2.45 2.92
N ASP A 94 -4.83 3.39 2.04
CA ASP A 94 -5.57 4.64 1.79
C ASP A 94 -5.58 5.01 0.29
N VAL A 95 -6.53 5.84 -0.13
CA VAL A 95 -6.71 6.23 -1.54
C VAL A 95 -6.72 7.76 -1.64
N PRO A 96 -5.56 8.41 -1.58
CA PRO A 96 -5.46 9.87 -1.39
C PRO A 96 -6.11 10.68 -2.51
N LEU A 97 -6.12 10.14 -3.73
CA LEU A 97 -6.62 10.83 -4.94
C LEU A 97 -8.05 10.47 -5.30
N SER A 98 -8.78 9.74 -4.44
CA SER A 98 -10.20 9.49 -4.65
C SER A 98 -10.99 10.80 -4.67
N ASP A 99 -12.04 10.88 -5.47
CA ASP A 99 -12.91 12.04 -5.51
C ASP A 99 -14.38 11.61 -5.25
N PRO A 100 -15.00 12.02 -4.13
CA PRO A 100 -14.44 12.84 -3.04
C PRO A 100 -13.49 12.03 -2.12
N TYR A 101 -12.44 12.68 -1.61
CA TYR A 101 -11.58 12.13 -0.54
C TYR A 101 -12.11 12.55 0.83
N ASP A 102 -12.14 11.59 1.78
CA ASP A 102 -12.59 11.81 3.15
C ASP A 102 -11.48 11.39 4.15
N PRO A 103 -10.76 12.35 4.76
CA PRO A 103 -9.70 12.04 5.71
C PRO A 103 -10.20 11.35 6.99
N ALA A 104 -11.50 11.45 7.33
CA ALA A 104 -12.04 10.78 8.51
C ALA A 104 -11.96 9.25 8.40
N LYS A 105 -11.96 8.70 7.17
CA LYS A 105 -11.76 7.27 6.95
C LYS A 105 -10.33 6.83 7.29
N LEU A 106 -9.34 7.66 6.97
CA LEU A 106 -7.96 7.40 7.33
C LEU A 106 -7.76 7.55 8.85
N GLU A 107 -8.30 8.61 9.45
CA GLU A 107 -8.28 8.82 10.91
C GLU A 107 -8.88 7.63 11.65
N ALA A 108 -10.03 7.11 11.21
CA ALA A 108 -10.67 5.93 11.82
C ALA A 108 -9.80 4.65 11.75
N LYS A 109 -9.03 4.47 10.67
CA LYS A 109 -8.08 3.34 10.54
C LYS A 109 -6.87 3.50 11.46
N LEU A 110 -6.40 4.73 11.65
CA LEU A 110 -5.33 5.03 12.60
C LEU A 110 -5.82 4.90 14.05
N ASP A 111 -7.06 5.30 14.35
CA ASP A 111 -7.67 5.16 15.67
C ASP A 111 -7.82 3.67 16.04
N ALA A 112 -8.07 2.82 15.04
CA ALA A 112 -8.08 1.38 15.20
C ALA A 112 -6.70 0.78 15.55
N GLY A 113 -5.60 1.47 15.22
CA GLY A 113 -4.23 1.02 15.53
C GLY A 113 -3.29 0.83 14.35
N GLY A 114 -3.55 1.45 13.19
CA GLY A 114 -2.60 1.41 12.07
C GLY A 114 -1.32 2.21 12.35
N ASP A 115 -0.16 1.63 12.04
CA ASP A 115 1.18 2.22 12.23
C ASP A 115 1.78 2.75 10.90
N VAL A 116 1.33 2.21 9.77
CA VAL A 116 1.83 2.58 8.43
C VAL A 116 0.68 2.68 7.45
N VAL A 117 0.66 3.74 6.64
CA VAL A 117 -0.29 3.96 5.56
C VAL A 117 0.37 3.57 4.24
N TRP A 118 -0.25 2.67 3.49
CA TRP A 118 0.11 2.37 2.11
C TRP A 118 -0.94 2.99 1.20
N THR A 119 -0.54 3.97 0.41
CA THR A 119 -1.48 4.61 -0.51
C THR A 119 -1.71 3.75 -1.75
N GLN A 120 -2.84 3.98 -2.39
CA GLN A 120 -3.04 3.65 -3.80
C GLN A 120 -2.00 4.36 -4.69
N ILE A 121 -1.82 3.87 -5.91
CA ILE A 121 -0.92 4.43 -6.92
C ILE A 121 -1.20 5.92 -7.15
N ALA A 122 -0.16 6.75 -7.10
CA ALA A 122 -0.25 8.19 -7.35
C ALA A 122 0.79 8.64 -8.39
N TYR A 123 0.31 9.10 -9.56
CA TYR A 123 1.16 9.75 -10.57
C TYR A 123 1.01 11.28 -10.55
N ASP A 124 -0.15 11.78 -10.12
CA ASP A 124 -0.41 13.19 -9.93
C ASP A 124 0.18 13.65 -8.58
N VAL A 125 1.43 14.10 -8.64
CA VAL A 125 2.21 14.54 -7.48
C VAL A 125 1.62 15.81 -6.87
N ASP A 126 1.05 16.69 -7.69
CA ASP A 126 0.52 17.97 -7.23
C ASP A 126 -0.74 17.76 -6.38
N ARG A 127 -1.66 16.89 -6.83
CA ARG A 127 -2.81 16.47 -6.01
C ARG A 127 -2.40 15.67 -4.77
N LEU A 128 -1.32 14.90 -4.85
CA LEU A 128 -0.78 14.20 -3.68
C LEU A 128 -0.21 15.19 -2.64
N ALA A 129 0.41 16.28 -3.09
CA ALA A 129 0.87 17.36 -2.21
C ALA A 129 -0.30 18.09 -1.55
N GLU A 130 -1.39 18.35 -2.29
CA GLU A 130 -2.63 18.89 -1.72
C GLU A 130 -3.23 17.95 -0.65
N TRP A 131 -3.22 16.64 -0.91
CA TRP A 131 -3.61 15.64 0.10
C TRP A 131 -2.70 15.71 1.33
N ALA A 132 -1.38 15.84 1.14
CA ALA A 132 -0.42 15.95 2.23
C ALA A 132 -0.71 17.17 3.11
N ASP A 133 -1.01 18.33 2.50
CA ASP A 133 -1.38 19.55 3.20
C ASP A 133 -2.71 19.42 3.95
N LEU A 134 -3.67 18.67 3.40
CA LEU A 134 -4.95 18.38 4.05
C LEU A 134 -4.78 17.50 5.31
N VAL A 135 -3.90 16.50 5.25
CA VAL A 135 -3.74 15.50 6.34
C VAL A 135 -2.73 15.94 7.41
N ARG A 136 -1.79 16.83 7.09
CA ARG A 136 -0.79 17.35 8.03
C ARG A 136 -1.38 17.97 9.30
N PRO A 137 -2.31 18.94 9.26
CA PRO A 137 -2.87 19.52 10.49
C PRO A 137 -3.73 18.53 11.29
N ARG A 138 -4.05 17.36 10.73
CA ARG A 138 -4.78 16.27 11.40
C ARG A 138 -3.85 15.31 12.15
N GLY A 139 -2.54 15.54 12.11
CA GLY A 139 -1.55 14.74 12.84
C GLY A 139 -1.25 13.38 12.19
N ILE A 140 -1.56 13.18 10.90
CA ILE A 140 -1.45 11.87 10.25
C ILE A 140 0.00 11.41 10.16
N PHE A 141 0.93 12.30 9.81
CA PHE A 141 2.36 11.95 9.65
C PHE A 141 3.08 11.68 10.97
N GLU A 142 2.54 12.18 12.08
CA GLU A 142 3.01 11.91 13.44
C GLU A 142 2.51 10.55 13.95
N ARG A 143 1.33 10.12 13.48
CA ARG A 143 0.70 8.87 13.89
C ARG A 143 1.16 7.65 13.10
N ALA A 144 1.54 7.84 11.84
CA ALA A 144 1.95 6.74 10.96
C ALA A 144 2.99 7.15 9.91
N LYS A 145 3.78 6.17 9.48
CA LYS A 145 4.63 6.32 8.28
C LYS A 145 3.77 6.18 7.03
N VAL A 146 4.04 6.99 6.00
CA VAL A 146 3.27 6.96 4.75
C VAL A 146 4.16 6.45 3.62
N LEU A 147 3.75 5.37 2.97
CA LEU A 147 4.37 4.81 1.77
C LEU A 147 3.46 5.05 0.58
N VAL A 148 3.97 5.73 -0.44
CA VAL A 148 3.17 6.08 -1.62
C VAL A 148 3.32 5.00 -2.69
N GLY A 149 2.19 4.47 -3.16
CA GLY A 149 2.15 3.49 -4.24
C GLY A 149 2.60 4.08 -5.58
N LEU A 150 3.43 3.35 -6.32
CA LEU A 150 3.83 3.72 -7.68
C LEU A 150 4.12 2.48 -8.53
N VAL A 151 3.67 2.49 -9.79
CA VAL A 151 3.96 1.44 -10.78
C VAL A 151 4.75 2.06 -11.93
N PRO A 152 5.82 1.42 -12.44
CA PRO A 152 6.50 1.89 -13.63
C PRO A 152 5.59 1.88 -14.87
N LEU A 153 5.42 3.05 -15.48
CA LEU A 153 4.75 3.18 -16.78
C LEU A 153 5.66 2.65 -17.89
N ARG A 154 5.07 1.88 -18.81
CA ARG A 154 5.83 1.26 -19.91
C ARG A 154 5.18 1.34 -21.29
N SER A 155 3.93 1.76 -21.37
CA SER A 155 3.20 1.92 -22.63
C SER A 155 1.88 2.66 -22.41
N LEU A 156 1.30 3.21 -23.48
CA LEU A 156 -0.05 3.79 -23.45
C LEU A 156 -1.12 2.80 -22.95
N LYS A 157 -1.03 1.53 -23.34
CA LYS A 157 -1.97 0.49 -22.86
C LYS A 157 -1.86 0.30 -21.34
N ASN A 158 -0.63 0.24 -20.82
CA ASN A 158 -0.39 0.14 -19.39
C ASN A 158 -0.85 1.39 -18.64
N ALA A 159 -0.54 2.59 -19.14
CA ALA A 159 -1.01 3.85 -18.54
C ALA A 159 -2.53 3.94 -18.48
N ARG A 160 -3.24 3.60 -19.56
CA ARG A 160 -4.72 3.54 -19.58
C ARG A 160 -5.28 2.52 -18.60
N PHE A 161 -4.62 1.36 -18.45
CA PHE A 161 -5.02 0.37 -17.47
C PHE A 161 -4.84 0.89 -16.04
N MET A 162 -3.73 1.58 -15.75
CA MET A 162 -3.52 2.22 -14.44
C MET A 162 -4.56 3.29 -14.15
N ASP A 163 -4.84 4.18 -15.12
CA ASP A 163 -5.83 5.26 -14.98
C ASP A 163 -7.26 4.74 -14.77
N GLY A 164 -7.55 3.53 -15.25
CA GLY A 164 -8.84 2.85 -15.02
C GLY A 164 -8.99 2.24 -13.62
N LEU A 165 -7.94 2.19 -12.80
CA LEU A 165 -8.03 1.66 -11.44
C LEU A 165 -8.68 2.67 -10.49
N PHE A 166 -9.47 2.17 -9.54
CA PHE A 166 -10.16 3.02 -8.58
C PHE A 166 -9.19 3.93 -7.80
N GLY A 167 -9.41 5.24 -7.92
CA GLY A 167 -8.64 6.26 -7.20
C GLY A 167 -7.23 6.47 -7.71
N VAL A 168 -6.89 5.94 -8.88
CA VAL A 168 -5.65 6.27 -9.61
C VAL A 168 -5.98 7.35 -10.64
N HIS A 169 -5.11 8.34 -10.74
CA HIS A 169 -5.16 9.33 -11.81
C HIS A 169 -3.79 9.40 -12.49
N VAL A 170 -3.75 9.11 -13.79
CA VAL A 170 -2.56 9.29 -14.62
C VAL A 170 -2.66 10.65 -15.31
N PRO A 171 -1.75 11.60 -15.04
CA PRO A 171 -1.84 12.93 -15.63
C PRO A 171 -1.62 12.89 -17.15
N GLN A 172 -2.24 13.82 -17.88
CA GLN A 172 -2.15 13.90 -19.35
C GLN A 172 -0.70 13.92 -19.86
N ALA A 173 0.20 14.60 -19.13
CA ALA A 173 1.62 14.65 -19.46
C ALA A 173 2.27 13.25 -19.60
N ALA A 174 1.83 12.26 -18.83
CA ALA A 174 2.32 10.89 -18.96
C ALA A 174 1.91 10.27 -20.29
N PHE A 175 0.66 10.50 -20.73
CA PHE A 175 0.17 10.02 -22.01
C PHE A 175 0.89 10.71 -23.17
N ASP A 176 1.10 12.02 -23.09
CA ASP A 176 1.80 12.80 -24.12
C ASP A 176 3.25 12.34 -24.30
N VAL A 177 3.95 12.06 -23.20
CA VAL A 177 5.32 11.50 -23.21
C VAL A 177 5.34 10.12 -23.88
N LEU A 178 4.41 9.24 -23.51
CA LEU A 178 4.32 7.88 -24.06
C LEU A 178 3.96 7.87 -25.56
N GLU A 179 3.06 8.76 -25.98
CA GLU A 179 2.64 8.89 -27.38
C GLU A 179 3.77 9.45 -28.25
N THR A 180 4.43 10.51 -27.79
CA THR A 180 5.55 11.16 -28.50
C THR A 180 6.74 10.20 -28.67
N ALA A 181 7.00 9.35 -27.68
CA ALA A 181 8.13 8.43 -27.69
C ALA A 181 7.98 7.27 -28.71
N GLY A 182 6.76 6.93 -29.13
CA GLY A 182 6.53 5.86 -30.11
C GLY A 182 7.14 4.52 -29.70
N SER A 183 8.15 4.05 -30.44
CA SER A 183 8.86 2.80 -30.14
C SER A 183 9.65 2.83 -28.82
N GLU A 184 9.98 4.02 -28.31
CA GLU A 184 10.75 4.24 -27.07
C GLU A 184 9.84 4.43 -25.84
N ALA A 185 8.54 4.13 -25.95
CA ALA A 185 7.56 4.40 -24.90
C ALA A 185 7.89 3.72 -23.55
N GLU A 186 8.56 2.56 -23.56
CA GLU A 186 8.97 1.91 -22.30
C GLU A 186 10.00 2.74 -21.55
N ARG A 187 11.04 3.23 -22.24
CA ARG A 187 12.07 4.07 -21.66
C ARG A 187 11.50 5.41 -21.21
N ALA A 188 10.69 6.06 -22.05
CA ALA A 188 10.08 7.35 -21.72
C ALA A 188 9.10 7.24 -20.53
N GLY A 189 8.33 6.15 -20.45
CA GLY A 189 7.45 5.88 -19.31
C GLY A 189 8.21 5.62 -18.02
N LEU A 190 9.34 4.92 -18.10
CA LEU A 190 10.25 4.72 -16.97
C LEU A 190 10.85 6.04 -16.49
N GLU A 191 11.37 6.87 -17.40
CA GLU A 191 11.91 8.21 -17.11
C GLU A 191 10.85 9.08 -16.40
N PHE A 192 9.62 9.11 -16.94
CA PHE A 192 8.49 9.80 -16.29
C PHE A 192 8.24 9.27 -14.86
N THR A 193 8.25 7.95 -14.68
CA THR A 193 8.04 7.32 -13.36
C THR A 193 9.15 7.70 -12.38
N ILE A 194 10.41 7.74 -12.83
CA ILE A 194 11.56 8.14 -12.00
C ILE A 194 11.39 9.58 -11.53
N ASP A 195 10.95 10.49 -12.40
CA ASP A 195 10.72 11.88 -12.03
C ASP A 195 9.55 12.03 -11.06
N VAL A 196 8.45 11.28 -11.25
CA VAL A 196 7.36 11.19 -10.26
C VAL A 196 7.88 10.68 -8.92
N ALA A 197 8.68 9.60 -8.91
CA ALA A 197 9.27 9.05 -7.70
C ALA A 197 10.14 10.06 -6.95
N ARG A 198 10.96 10.86 -7.68
CA ARG A 198 11.78 11.93 -7.09
C ARG A 198 10.90 13.01 -6.46
N ARG A 199 9.90 13.51 -7.17
CA ARG A 199 9.01 14.57 -6.66
C ARG A 199 8.18 14.10 -5.45
N ILE A 200 7.71 12.86 -5.43
CA ILE A 200 6.99 12.30 -4.26
C ILE A 200 7.87 12.33 -3.00
N ARG A 201 9.17 12.06 -3.14
CA ARG A 201 10.11 12.08 -2.01
C ARG A 201 10.36 13.49 -1.45
N GLU A 202 10.08 14.53 -2.23
CA GLU A 202 10.21 15.92 -1.81
C GLU A 202 9.01 16.38 -0.96
N ILE A 203 7.91 15.62 -0.96
CA ILE A 203 6.73 15.90 -0.13
C ILE A 203 7.05 15.54 1.33
N ASP A 204 7.11 16.55 2.19
CA ASP A 204 7.34 16.35 3.62
C ASP A 204 6.24 15.46 4.25
N GLY A 205 6.64 14.55 5.13
CA GLY A 205 5.76 13.54 5.74
C GLY A 205 5.71 12.20 4.98
N ILE A 206 6.05 12.16 3.69
CA ILE A 206 6.16 10.90 2.94
C ILE A 206 7.42 10.16 3.38
N SER A 207 7.25 8.92 3.85
CA SER A 207 8.32 8.12 4.44
C SER A 207 9.00 7.20 3.43
N GLY A 208 8.39 6.95 2.28
CA GLY A 208 8.96 6.11 1.22
C GLY A 208 7.98 5.80 0.10
N LEU A 209 8.42 4.92 -0.80
CA LEU A 209 7.65 4.46 -1.95
C LEU A 209 7.34 2.96 -1.84
N HIS A 210 6.13 2.58 -2.20
CA HIS A 210 5.70 1.20 -2.43
C HIS A 210 5.66 0.95 -3.94
N LEU A 211 6.75 0.38 -4.46
CA LEU A 211 6.92 0.13 -5.90
C LEU A 211 6.34 -1.24 -6.28
N MET A 212 5.45 -1.25 -7.27
CA MET A 212 4.77 -2.45 -7.76
C MET A 212 5.17 -2.73 -9.21
N GLY A 213 5.85 -3.86 -9.47
CA GLY A 213 6.38 -4.18 -10.81
C GLY A 213 5.36 -4.73 -11.80
N ILE A 214 4.28 -5.39 -11.33
CA ILE A 214 3.27 -6.06 -12.17
C ILE A 214 3.96 -6.93 -13.26
N GLY A 215 4.84 -7.84 -12.81
CA GLY A 215 5.61 -8.73 -13.69
C GLY A 215 6.82 -8.10 -14.37
N ARG A 216 7.19 -6.86 -14.04
CA ARG A 216 8.35 -6.13 -14.56
C ARG A 216 9.25 -5.61 -13.45
N ASP A 217 9.85 -6.55 -12.72
CA ASP A 217 10.75 -6.26 -11.60
C ASP A 217 12.04 -5.54 -12.06
N ASP A 218 12.42 -5.70 -13.34
CA ASP A 218 13.50 -4.97 -14.00
C ASP A 218 13.24 -3.46 -14.00
N LEU A 219 12.00 -3.03 -14.25
CA LEU A 219 11.63 -1.60 -14.22
C LEU A 219 11.61 -1.06 -12.79
N VAL A 220 11.19 -1.88 -11.81
CA VAL A 220 11.26 -1.50 -10.39
C VAL A 220 12.69 -1.25 -9.96
N ARG A 221 13.62 -2.13 -10.35
CA ARG A 221 15.06 -1.95 -10.10
C ARG A 221 15.56 -0.62 -10.66
N ALA A 222 15.24 -0.31 -11.90
CA ALA A 222 15.67 0.94 -12.53
C ALA A 222 15.14 2.17 -11.77
N VAL A 223 13.86 2.16 -11.35
CA VAL A 223 13.32 3.23 -10.49
C VAL A 223 14.09 3.34 -9.19
N VAL A 224 14.41 2.23 -8.51
CA VAL A 224 15.15 2.24 -7.25
C VAL A 224 16.56 2.83 -7.40
N GLU A 225 17.28 2.44 -8.44
CA GLU A 225 18.65 2.89 -8.70
C GLU A 225 18.68 4.36 -9.14
N GLU A 226 17.81 4.76 -10.07
CA GLU A 226 17.84 6.08 -10.70
C GLU A 226 17.09 7.17 -9.91
N ALA A 227 16.08 6.81 -9.12
CA ALA A 227 15.39 7.76 -8.23
C ALA A 227 16.16 8.01 -6.91
N GLY A 228 17.34 7.42 -6.73
CA GLY A 228 18.17 7.61 -5.54
C GLY A 228 17.59 6.95 -4.28
N LEU A 229 16.89 5.82 -4.44
CA LEU A 229 16.41 4.98 -3.33
C LEU A 229 17.46 3.94 -2.90
N PHE A 230 18.52 3.79 -3.69
CA PHE A 230 19.67 2.94 -3.41
C PHE A 230 20.92 3.78 -3.09
N PRO A 231 21.80 3.35 -2.17
CA PRO A 231 21.68 2.18 -1.30
C PRO A 231 20.58 2.34 -0.24
N ARG A 232 20.11 1.21 0.30
CA ARG A 232 19.16 1.22 1.42
C ARG A 232 19.74 2.08 2.55
N PRO A 233 18.97 3.02 3.14
CA PRO A 233 19.41 3.75 4.31
C PRO A 233 19.82 2.77 5.42
N THR A 234 20.99 2.98 6.01
CA THR A 234 21.39 2.25 7.21
C THR A 234 20.47 2.64 8.36
N SER A 235 19.90 1.66 9.05
CA SER A 235 19.17 1.88 10.29
C SER A 235 20.07 2.66 11.26
N ILE A 236 19.58 3.81 11.75
CA ILE A 236 20.23 4.58 12.81
C ILE A 236 19.94 3.92 14.15
#